data_AF-A0A7K7LDR8-F1
#
_entry.id   AF-A0A7K7LDR8-F1
#
_cell.length_a   1.000
_cell.length_b   1.000
_cell.length_c   1.000
_cell.angle_alpha   90.00
_cell.angle_beta   90.00
_cell.angle_gamma   90.00
#
_symmetry.space_group_name_H-M   'P 1'
#
loop_
_entity.id
_entity.type
_entity.pdbx_description
1 polymer ?
#
loop_
_entity_poly.entity_id
_entity_poly.type
_entity_poly.pdbx_seq_one_letter_code
_entity_poly.pdbx_strand_id
1 'polypeptide(L)'
;LPPALVSPPCASLCLQAALEVLRHSQSAACARLCQALIGYLVPPGHAPGESPLVSALEDAQRGRLVEALFGAAGPRCLRGLFREHLRGRLLGVATHRLANHGLQRLLDHAPRDVVGEVLEELGPALRQPLARGHPGVLTALAGACRRHPPLQPLALRRLLEVSPAP
;
A
#
# COMPACT_ATOMS: atom_id res chain seq x y z
N LEU A 1 11.58 3.21 -17.12
CA LEU A 1 10.41 3.32 -18.01
C LEU A 1 10.43 4.69 -18.66
N PRO A 2 10.27 4.83 -20.00
CA PRO A 2 10.14 6.14 -20.61
C PRO A 2 8.86 6.84 -20.12
N PRO A 3 8.88 8.16 -19.86
CA PRO A 3 7.72 8.90 -19.33
C PRO A 3 6.49 8.84 -20.24
N ALA A 4 6.70 8.66 -21.56
CA ALA A 4 5.63 8.48 -22.53
C ALA A 4 4.74 7.24 -22.30
N LEU A 5 5.25 6.20 -21.59
CA LEU A 5 4.47 5.01 -21.24
C LEU A 5 3.66 5.17 -19.95
N VAL A 6 3.77 6.31 -19.27
CA VAL A 6 3.10 6.54 -17.98
C VAL A 6 2.26 7.81 -17.98
N SER A 7 2.46 8.69 -18.96
CA SER A 7 1.78 9.98 -19.08
C SER A 7 0.36 9.92 -19.67
N PRO A 8 0.01 9.06 -20.64
CA PRO A 8 -1.38 8.91 -21.07
C PRO A 8 -2.13 7.95 -20.13
N PRO A 9 -3.39 8.25 -19.75
CA PRO A 9 -4.24 7.35 -18.95
C PRO A 9 -4.31 5.92 -19.50
N CYS A 10 -4.33 5.79 -20.83
CA CYS A 10 -4.37 4.49 -21.52
C CYS A 10 -3.10 3.66 -21.28
N ALA A 11 -1.93 4.28 -21.21
CA ALA A 11 -0.68 3.55 -20.99
C ALA A 11 -0.55 3.08 -19.53
N SER A 12 -1.06 3.87 -18.57
CA SER A 12 -1.20 3.44 -17.17
C SER A 12 -2.14 2.24 -17.03
N LEU A 13 -3.28 2.22 -17.74
CA LEU A 13 -4.20 1.09 -17.75
C LEU A 13 -3.58 -0.17 -18.38
N CYS A 14 -2.85 -0.03 -19.50
CA CYS A 14 -2.12 -1.15 -20.10
C CYS A 14 -1.08 -1.75 -19.15
N LEU A 15 -0.38 -0.91 -18.38
CA LEU A 15 0.60 -1.37 -17.38
C LEU A 15 -0.06 -2.10 -16.21
N GLN A 16 -1.21 -1.59 -15.73
CA GLN A 16 -1.99 -2.26 -14.68
C GLN A 16 -2.47 -3.64 -15.17
N ALA A 17 -3.05 -3.72 -16.36
CA ALA A 17 -3.49 -4.98 -16.96
C ALA A 17 -2.33 -5.96 -17.19
N ALA A 18 -1.18 -5.47 -17.67
CA ALA A 18 0.02 -6.28 -17.84
C ALA A 18 0.50 -6.86 -16.51
N LEU A 19 0.56 -6.07 -15.43
CA LEU A 19 0.91 -6.56 -14.10
C LEU A 19 -0.07 -7.62 -13.59
N GLU A 20 -1.37 -7.41 -13.79
CA GLU A 20 -2.39 -8.38 -13.37
C GLU A 20 -2.23 -9.72 -14.09
N VAL A 21 -2.02 -9.72 -15.41
CA VAL A 21 -1.80 -10.95 -16.20
C VAL A 21 -0.48 -11.63 -15.82
N LEU A 22 0.60 -10.87 -15.75
CA LEU A 22 1.94 -11.40 -15.47
C LEU A 22 2.09 -11.93 -14.04
N ARG A 23 1.32 -11.41 -13.08
CA ARG A 23 1.26 -11.94 -11.72
C ARG A 23 0.75 -13.37 -11.70
N HIS A 24 -0.30 -13.68 -12.45
CA HIS A 24 -0.88 -15.03 -12.47
C HIS A 24 0.08 -16.08 -13.04
N SER A 25 1.00 -15.67 -13.93
CA SER A 25 2.01 -16.55 -14.52
C SER A 25 3.32 -16.64 -13.72
N GLN A 26 3.47 -15.89 -12.62
CA GLN A 26 4.70 -15.80 -11.80
C GLN A 26 6.00 -15.61 -12.63
N SER A 27 5.89 -14.93 -13.76
CA SER A 27 6.98 -14.84 -14.74
C SER A 27 8.13 -13.93 -14.27
N ALA A 28 9.35 -14.22 -14.74
CA ALA A 28 10.49 -13.31 -14.58
C ALA A 28 10.22 -11.92 -15.19
N ALA A 29 9.31 -11.83 -16.17
CA ALA A 29 8.87 -10.55 -16.72
C ALA A 29 8.11 -9.69 -15.70
N CYS A 30 7.29 -10.30 -14.82
CA CYS A 30 6.61 -9.58 -13.74
C CYS A 30 7.62 -8.90 -12.80
N ALA A 31 8.64 -9.63 -12.37
CA ALA A 31 9.68 -9.09 -11.48
C ALA A 31 10.42 -7.91 -12.13
N ARG A 32 10.80 -8.02 -13.42
CA ARG A 32 11.45 -6.93 -14.15
C ARG A 32 10.54 -5.70 -14.31
N LEU A 33 9.26 -5.91 -14.58
CA LEU A 33 8.29 -4.82 -14.70
C LEU A 33 8.10 -4.10 -13.36
N CYS A 34 7.97 -4.84 -12.25
CA CYS A 34 7.90 -4.28 -10.91
C CYS A 34 9.15 -3.45 -10.59
N GLN A 35 10.35 -3.95 -10.87
CA GLN A 35 11.60 -3.19 -10.68
C GLN A 35 11.64 -1.90 -11.50
N ALA A 36 11.24 -1.97 -12.77
CA ALA A 36 11.20 -0.81 -13.64
C ALA A 36 10.19 0.25 -13.16
N LEU A 37 9.03 -0.18 -12.64
CA LEU A 37 8.03 0.70 -12.05
C LEU A 37 8.50 1.31 -10.74
N ILE A 38 9.17 0.55 -9.88
CA ILE A 38 9.76 1.08 -8.65
C ILE A 38 10.76 2.19 -8.97
N GLY A 39 11.69 1.96 -9.90
CA GLY A 39 12.66 3.00 -10.28
C GLY A 39 12.03 4.26 -10.89
N TYR A 40 10.81 4.15 -11.45
CA TYR A 40 10.05 5.30 -11.94
C TYR A 40 9.27 6.00 -10.82
N LEU A 41 8.59 5.24 -9.96
CA LEU A 41 7.73 5.77 -8.89
C LEU A 41 8.55 6.30 -7.72
N VAL A 42 9.69 5.70 -7.47
CA VAL A 42 10.63 5.93 -6.37
C VAL A 42 12.01 6.22 -6.98
N PRO A 43 12.22 7.43 -7.55
CA PRO A 43 13.52 7.80 -8.09
C PRO A 43 14.57 7.90 -6.96
N PRO A 44 15.83 7.51 -7.21
CA PRO A 44 16.90 7.65 -6.24
C PRO A 44 17.21 9.12 -5.95
N GLY A 45 17.73 9.41 -4.75
CA GLY A 45 18.23 10.74 -4.39
C GLY A 45 17.18 11.73 -3.87
N HIS A 46 16.06 11.26 -3.32
CA HIS A 46 15.08 12.11 -2.64
C HIS A 46 15.63 12.67 -1.33
N ALA A 47 15.11 13.82 -0.88
CA ALA A 47 15.60 14.47 0.33
C ALA A 47 15.30 13.64 1.59
N PRO A 48 16.09 13.77 2.67
CA PRO A 48 15.79 13.12 3.94
C PRO A 48 14.44 13.60 4.48
N GLY A 49 13.56 12.65 4.83
CA GLY A 49 12.20 12.91 5.29
C GLY A 49 11.13 12.77 4.21
N GLU A 50 11.48 13.04 2.94
CA GLU A 50 10.58 12.84 1.81
C GLU A 50 10.37 11.35 1.51
N SER A 51 9.18 11.03 1.02
CA SER A 51 8.83 9.69 0.58
C SER A 51 8.20 9.76 -0.80
N PRO A 52 8.98 9.52 -1.88
CA PRO A 52 8.46 9.59 -3.24
C PRO A 52 7.34 8.58 -3.50
N LEU A 53 7.31 7.45 -2.78
CA LEU A 53 6.19 6.51 -2.83
C LEU A 53 4.91 7.10 -2.23
N VAL A 54 5.01 7.85 -1.11
CA VAL A 54 3.85 8.55 -0.54
C VAL A 54 3.37 9.62 -1.51
N SER A 55 4.27 10.45 -2.05
CA SER A 55 3.89 11.44 -3.07
C SER A 55 3.27 10.79 -4.32
N ALA A 56 3.72 9.60 -4.72
CA ALA A 56 3.10 8.85 -5.81
C ALA A 56 1.70 8.33 -5.44
N LEU A 57 1.48 7.91 -4.20
CA LEU A 57 0.16 7.50 -3.70
C LEU A 57 -0.84 8.66 -3.57
N GLU A 58 -0.34 9.87 -3.37
CA GLU A 58 -1.14 11.08 -3.31
C GLU A 58 -1.56 11.59 -4.69
N ASP A 59 -0.94 11.08 -5.76
CA ASP A 59 -1.31 11.39 -7.14
C ASP A 59 -2.30 10.36 -7.71
N ALA A 60 -3.34 10.83 -8.40
CA ALA A 60 -4.44 9.98 -8.86
C ALA A 60 -4.02 8.95 -9.91
N GLN A 61 -3.03 9.25 -10.76
CA GLN A 61 -2.57 8.34 -11.81
C GLN A 61 -1.47 7.41 -11.31
N ARG A 62 -0.48 7.97 -10.61
CA ARG A 62 0.63 7.21 -10.04
C ARG A 62 0.17 6.31 -8.90
N GLY A 63 -0.83 6.73 -8.12
CA GLY A 63 -1.41 5.92 -7.05
C GLY A 63 -1.97 4.60 -7.55
N ARG A 64 -2.66 4.60 -8.70
CA ARG A 64 -3.16 3.37 -9.35
C ARG A 64 -2.04 2.43 -9.79
N LEU A 65 -0.91 2.98 -10.25
CA LEU A 65 0.27 2.18 -10.58
C LEU A 65 0.93 1.59 -9.33
N VAL A 66 0.97 2.34 -8.23
CA VAL A 66 1.45 1.82 -6.94
C VAL A 66 0.52 0.71 -6.43
N GLU A 67 -0.80 0.86 -6.55
CA GLU A 67 -1.77 -0.18 -6.20
C GLU A 67 -1.54 -1.48 -7.00
N ALA A 68 -1.35 -1.37 -8.32
CA ALA A 68 -1.04 -2.51 -9.17
C ALA A 68 0.33 -3.14 -8.83
N LEU A 69 1.33 -2.30 -8.56
CA LEU A 69 2.65 -2.74 -8.09
C LEU A 69 2.52 -3.54 -6.78
N PHE A 70 1.76 -3.05 -5.79
CA PHE A 70 1.55 -3.80 -4.54
C PHE A 70 0.86 -5.14 -4.75
N GLY A 71 -0.05 -5.22 -5.73
CA GLY A 71 -0.69 -6.47 -6.12
C GLY A 71 0.22 -7.50 -6.76
N ALA A 72 1.27 -7.06 -7.48
CA ALA A 72 2.16 -7.91 -8.25
C ALA A 72 3.53 -8.16 -7.58
N ALA A 73 3.95 -7.28 -6.68
CA ALA A 73 5.24 -7.35 -6.03
C ALA A 73 5.31 -8.50 -5.01
N GLY A 74 6.44 -9.22 -5.01
CA GLY A 74 6.69 -10.27 -4.04
C GLY A 74 6.92 -9.73 -2.62
N PRO A 75 6.85 -10.59 -1.58
CA PRO A 75 6.87 -10.18 -0.18
C PRO A 75 8.17 -9.48 0.24
N ARG A 76 9.32 -9.83 -0.35
CA ARG A 76 10.60 -9.13 -0.10
C ARG A 76 10.55 -7.68 -0.58
N CYS A 77 9.96 -7.44 -1.75
CA CYS A 77 9.81 -6.12 -2.31
C CYS A 77 8.85 -5.26 -1.48
N LEU A 78 7.70 -5.82 -1.07
CA LEU A 78 6.73 -5.12 -0.23
C LEU A 78 7.33 -4.70 1.12
N ARG A 79 8.18 -5.54 1.73
CA ARG A 79 8.91 -5.17 2.96
C ARG A 79 9.81 -3.97 2.77
N GLY A 80 10.59 -3.95 1.68
CA GLY A 80 11.50 -2.83 1.38
C GLY A 80 10.72 -1.53 1.21
N LEU A 81 9.72 -1.53 0.31
CA LEU A 81 8.87 -0.37 0.07
C LEU A 81 8.19 0.12 1.35
N PHE A 82 7.66 -0.78 2.17
CA PHE A 82 7.04 -0.41 3.43
C PHE A 82 8.02 0.27 4.39
N ARG A 83 9.17 -0.37 4.65
CA ARG A 83 10.14 0.11 5.64
C ARG A 83 10.77 1.44 5.25
N GLU A 84 11.07 1.60 3.97
CA GLU A 84 11.75 2.80 3.47
C GLU A 84 10.78 3.99 3.35
N HIS A 85 9.52 3.75 2.95
CA HIS A 85 8.64 4.83 2.52
C HIS A 85 7.36 5.03 3.33
N LEU A 86 6.84 4.01 3.98
CA LEU A 86 5.52 4.07 4.63
C LEU A 86 5.59 4.02 6.15
N ARG A 87 6.57 3.29 6.71
CA ARG A 87 6.78 3.21 8.15
C ARG A 87 6.97 4.60 8.76
N GLY A 88 6.27 4.85 9.86
CA GLY A 88 6.23 6.15 10.55
C GLY A 88 5.34 7.20 9.87
N ARG A 89 4.64 6.86 8.79
CA ARG A 89 3.81 7.80 7.99
C ARG A 89 2.38 7.28 7.79
N LEU A 90 2.01 6.13 8.38
CA LEU A 90 0.79 5.43 8.04
C LEU A 90 -0.48 6.20 8.37
N LEU A 91 -0.48 6.97 9.45
CA LEU A 91 -1.64 7.79 9.79
C LEU A 91 -1.91 8.85 8.70
N GLY A 92 -0.87 9.54 8.21
CA GLY A 92 -0.99 10.49 7.11
C GLY A 92 -1.52 9.83 5.85
N VAL A 93 -0.93 8.68 5.46
CA VAL A 93 -1.37 7.90 4.30
C VAL A 93 -2.84 7.44 4.44
N ALA A 94 -3.22 6.91 5.60
CA ALA A 94 -4.56 6.40 5.88
C ALA A 94 -5.63 7.51 5.89
N THR A 95 -5.24 8.74 6.21
CA THR A 95 -6.14 9.90 6.32
C THR A 95 -6.17 10.75 5.04
N HIS A 96 -5.30 10.47 4.07
CA HIS A 96 -5.29 11.15 2.78
C HIS A 96 -6.34 10.57 1.82
N ARG A 97 -7.05 11.45 1.09
CA ARG A 97 -8.18 11.09 0.21
C ARG A 97 -7.82 10.07 -0.88
N LEU A 98 -6.59 10.11 -1.39
CA LEU A 98 -6.13 9.21 -2.46
C LEU A 98 -5.25 8.08 -1.92
N ALA A 99 -4.30 8.41 -1.03
CA ALA A 99 -3.25 7.48 -0.61
C ALA A 99 -3.79 6.33 0.27
N ASN A 100 -4.94 6.54 0.92
CA ASN A 100 -5.57 5.50 1.74
C ASN A 100 -5.90 4.23 0.92
N HIS A 101 -6.21 4.36 -0.38
CA HIS A 101 -6.47 3.21 -1.25
C HIS A 101 -5.21 2.38 -1.48
N GLY A 102 -4.06 3.03 -1.65
CA GLY A 102 -2.78 2.34 -1.74
C GLY A 102 -2.41 1.58 -0.48
N LEU A 103 -2.71 2.13 0.71
CA LEU A 103 -2.51 1.41 1.98
C LEU A 103 -3.42 0.18 2.08
N GLN A 104 -4.70 0.30 1.71
CA GLN A 104 -5.61 -0.84 1.64
C GLN A 104 -5.07 -1.91 0.70
N ARG A 105 -4.57 -1.48 -0.47
CA ARG A 105 -4.02 -2.40 -1.46
C ARG A 105 -2.73 -3.07 -0.99
N LEU A 106 -1.85 -2.35 -0.30
CA LEU A 106 -0.69 -2.96 0.36
C LEU A 106 -1.16 -4.04 1.33
N LEU A 107 -2.14 -3.73 2.19
CA LEU A 107 -2.67 -4.65 3.19
C LEU A 107 -3.29 -5.90 2.59
N ASP A 108 -3.84 -5.87 1.38
CA ASP A 108 -4.33 -7.06 0.68
C ASP A 108 -3.22 -8.10 0.42
N HIS A 109 -1.99 -7.64 0.14
CA HIS A 109 -0.88 -8.49 -0.32
C HIS A 109 0.31 -8.55 0.65
N ALA A 110 0.29 -7.74 1.70
CA ALA A 110 1.38 -7.60 2.64
C ALA A 110 1.69 -8.93 3.36
N PRO A 111 2.98 -9.25 3.58
CA PRO A 111 3.36 -10.35 4.45
C PRO A 111 3.06 -10.03 5.91
N ARG A 112 2.92 -11.07 6.74
CA ARG A 112 2.56 -10.98 8.17
C ARG A 112 3.33 -9.92 8.94
N ASP A 113 4.64 -9.82 8.74
CA ASP A 113 5.49 -8.88 9.46
C ASP A 113 5.13 -7.41 9.15
N VAL A 114 4.85 -7.10 7.89
CA VAL A 114 4.37 -5.77 7.49
C VAL A 114 2.98 -5.49 8.06
N VAL A 115 2.07 -6.47 8.04
CA VAL A 115 0.73 -6.31 8.63
C VAL A 115 0.82 -6.03 10.14
N GLY A 116 1.74 -6.71 10.84
CA GLY A 116 2.00 -6.48 12.26
C GLY A 116 2.51 -5.06 12.52
N GLU A 117 3.49 -4.59 11.75
CA GLU A 117 4.00 -3.20 11.86
C GLU A 117 2.91 -2.17 11.58
N VAL A 118 2.05 -2.39 10.57
CA VAL A 118 0.90 -1.52 10.30
C VAL A 118 -0.10 -1.52 11.46
N LEU A 119 -0.40 -2.69 12.03
CA LEU A 119 -1.34 -2.81 13.14
C LEU A 119 -0.84 -2.08 14.40
N GLU A 120 0.46 -2.16 14.69
CA GLU A 120 1.06 -1.46 15.83
C GLU A 120 1.06 0.06 15.64
N GLU A 121 1.46 0.54 14.46
CA GLU A 121 1.56 1.98 14.18
C GLU A 121 0.18 2.63 14.00
N LEU A 122 -0.69 2.04 13.19
CA LEU A 122 -1.98 2.65 12.83
C LEU A 122 -3.12 2.26 13.79
N GLY A 123 -3.04 1.08 14.41
CA GLY A 123 -4.09 0.54 15.29
C GLY A 123 -4.64 1.53 16.32
N PRO A 124 -3.79 2.18 17.13
CA PRO A 124 -4.23 3.18 18.12
C PRO A 124 -4.94 4.40 17.52
N ALA A 125 -4.74 4.70 16.23
CA ALA A 125 -5.22 5.90 15.56
C ALA A 125 -6.31 5.62 14.51
N LEU A 126 -6.85 4.39 14.44
CA LEU A 126 -7.84 3.97 13.44
C LEU A 126 -9.14 4.79 13.44
N ARG A 127 -9.47 5.45 14.55
CA ARG A 127 -10.60 6.41 14.60
C ARG A 127 -10.43 7.58 13.62
N GLN A 128 -9.20 7.99 13.32
CA GLN A 128 -8.96 9.18 12.49
C GLN A 128 -9.25 8.93 10.99
N PRO A 129 -8.79 7.82 10.36
CA PRO A 129 -9.24 7.45 9.02
C PRO A 129 -10.76 7.27 8.93
N LEU A 130 -11.40 6.67 9.94
CA LEU A 130 -12.86 6.51 9.98
C LEU A 130 -13.58 7.85 9.99
N ALA A 131 -13.16 8.78 10.86
CA ALA A 131 -13.73 10.13 10.94
C ALA A 131 -13.58 10.92 9.63
N ARG A 132 -12.54 10.60 8.83
CA ARG A 132 -12.35 11.17 7.48
C ARG A 132 -13.09 10.44 6.37
N GLY A 133 -13.93 9.46 6.71
CA GLY A 133 -14.72 8.70 5.73
C GLY A 133 -13.90 7.65 4.97
N HIS A 134 -12.81 7.14 5.56
CA HIS A 134 -11.98 6.08 4.97
C HIS A 134 -12.13 4.73 5.71
N PRO A 135 -13.34 4.15 5.84
CA PRO A 135 -13.54 2.89 6.57
C PRO A 135 -12.86 1.70 5.90
N GLY A 136 -12.56 1.79 4.59
CA GLY A 136 -11.84 0.75 3.87
C GLY A 136 -10.48 0.41 4.50
N VAL A 137 -9.80 1.38 5.13
CA VAL A 137 -8.53 1.14 5.83
C VAL A 137 -8.72 0.16 6.99
N LEU A 138 -9.78 0.33 7.77
CA LEU A 138 -10.13 -0.57 8.86
C LEU A 138 -10.42 -1.98 8.34
N THR A 139 -11.27 -2.06 7.30
CA THR A 139 -11.68 -3.33 6.69
C THR A 139 -10.48 -4.08 6.11
N ALA A 140 -9.58 -3.38 5.42
CA ALA A 140 -8.37 -3.97 4.85
C ALA A 140 -7.42 -4.48 5.93
N LEU A 141 -7.20 -3.70 7.00
CA LEU A 141 -6.34 -4.11 8.12
C LEU A 141 -6.91 -5.32 8.86
N ALA A 142 -8.21 -5.30 9.17
CA ALA A 142 -8.89 -6.43 9.79
C ALA A 142 -8.83 -7.69 8.90
N GLY A 143 -9.06 -7.52 7.59
CA GLY A 143 -8.93 -8.60 6.60
C GLY A 143 -7.52 -9.17 6.53
N ALA A 144 -6.50 -8.32 6.62
CA ALA A 144 -5.10 -8.72 6.66
C ALA A 144 -4.74 -9.48 7.93
N CYS A 145 -5.19 -9.00 9.09
CA CYS A 145 -4.99 -9.68 10.37
C CYS A 145 -5.70 -11.03 10.41
N ARG A 146 -6.88 -11.15 9.80
CA ARG A 146 -7.61 -12.43 9.71
C ARG A 146 -6.79 -13.52 9.00
N ARG A 147 -6.01 -13.17 7.97
CA ARG A 147 -5.10 -14.11 7.26
C ARG A 147 -3.90 -14.56 8.10
N HIS A 148 -3.68 -13.95 9.26
CA HIS A 148 -2.53 -14.18 10.11
C HIS A 148 -2.96 -14.40 11.57
N PRO A 149 -3.26 -15.65 11.97
CA PRO A 149 -3.78 -15.96 13.31
C PRO A 149 -3.07 -15.28 14.49
N PRO A 150 -1.73 -15.16 14.52
CA PRO A 150 -1.05 -14.48 15.63
C PRO A 150 -1.41 -12.99 15.82
N LEU A 151 -1.92 -12.31 14.78
CA LEU A 151 -2.27 -10.90 14.84
C LEU A 151 -3.72 -10.65 15.28
N GLN A 152 -4.58 -11.67 15.22
CA GLN A 152 -6.01 -11.52 15.46
C GLN A 152 -6.35 -11.01 16.88
N PRO A 153 -5.69 -11.46 17.97
CA PRO A 153 -6.01 -10.96 19.31
C PRO A 153 -5.76 -9.46 19.45
N LEU A 154 -4.64 -8.97 18.91
CA LEU A 154 -4.33 -7.55 18.92
C LEU A 154 -5.30 -6.76 18.03
N ALA A 155 -5.61 -7.27 16.84
CA ALA A 155 -6.56 -6.64 15.93
C ALA A 155 -7.94 -6.47 16.58
N LEU A 156 -8.47 -7.52 17.24
CA LEU A 156 -9.74 -7.46 17.95
C LEU A 156 -9.73 -6.39 19.06
N ARG A 157 -8.65 -6.32 19.85
CA ARG A 157 -8.51 -5.27 20.88
C ARG A 157 -8.56 -3.87 20.28
N ARG A 158 -7.80 -3.62 19.21
CA ARG A 158 -7.82 -2.32 18.51
C ARG A 158 -9.18 -1.97 17.94
N LEU A 159 -9.91 -2.95 17.38
CA LEU A 159 -11.26 -2.72 16.85
C LEU A 159 -12.26 -2.34 17.95
N LEU A 160 -12.18 -3.00 19.12
CA LEU A 160 -13.02 -2.67 20.27
C LEU A 160 -12.72 -1.27 20.83
N GLU A 161 -11.44 -0.88 20.87
CA GLU A 161 -11.01 0.47 21.26
C GLU A 161 -11.54 1.57 20.31
N VAL A 162 -11.83 1.22 19.06
CA VAL A 162 -12.29 2.17 18.04
C VAL A 162 -13.80 2.41 18.11
N SER A 163 -14.59 1.41 18.54
CA SER A 163 -16.04 1.53 18.70
C SER A 163 -16.40 2.73 19.58
N PRO A 164 -17.44 3.51 19.26
CA PRO A 164 -17.97 4.49 20.19
C PRO A 164 -18.40 3.77 21.48
N ALA A 165 -18.11 4.35 22.63
CA ALA A 165 -18.76 3.96 23.88
C ALA A 165 -20.28 4.16 23.72
N PRO A 166 -21.10 3.30 24.32
CA PRO A 166 -22.56 3.41 24.25
C PRO A 166 -23.08 4.76 24.77
#